data_AF-A0A2D5K961-F1
#
_entry.id   AF-A0A2D5K961-F1
#
_cell.length_a   1.000
_cell.length_b   1.000
_cell.length_c   1.000
_cell.angle_alpha   90.00
_cell.angle_beta   90.00
_cell.angle_gamma   90.00
#
_symmetry.space_group_name_H-M   'P 1'
#
loop_
_entity.id
_entity.type
_entity.pdbx_description
1 polymer ?
#
loop_
_entity_poly.entity_id
_entity_poly.type
_entity_poly.pdbx_seq_one_letter_code
_entity_poly.pdbx_strand_id
1 'polypeptide(L)'
;MRQIIILLLTIGLFSCVENKETDLNTQPESKIETSSEITAFDFLKDFGSNKTKFNSDTIEILDHSTDGGELIVYHDNEFDYVVMDFWLFGETGKLNYTYWTDSDFQIKFVKKVNYEYDKPYYEEGFKVDSTTMYLSYSEPNNRLFDSEKKEITNKELVNSTRNELDKFYKYITEEIEIIK
;
A
#
# COMPACT_ATOMS: atom_id res chain seq x y z
N MET A 1 -10.96 -41.61 -63.94
CA MET A 1 -12.00 -42.37 -63.22
C MET A 1 -11.57 -42.54 -61.77
N ARG A 2 -12.53 -42.36 -60.86
CA ARG A 2 -12.41 -42.29 -59.39
C ARG A 2 -11.58 -43.44 -58.78
N GLN A 3 -10.80 -43.11 -57.76
CA GLN A 3 -10.35 -44.08 -56.76
C GLN A 3 -10.97 -43.70 -55.41
N ILE A 4 -11.84 -44.57 -54.92
CA ILE A 4 -12.26 -44.66 -53.51
C ILE A 4 -11.99 -46.10 -53.13
N ILE A 5 -11.13 -46.32 -52.14
CA ILE A 5 -11.08 -47.58 -51.39
C ILE A 5 -10.96 -47.22 -49.91
N ILE A 6 -12.03 -47.55 -49.18
CA ILE A 6 -12.16 -47.55 -47.72
C ILE A 6 -11.64 -48.92 -47.25
N LEU A 7 -10.86 -48.97 -46.16
CA LEU A 7 -10.49 -50.22 -45.50
C LEU A 7 -10.76 -50.19 -43.99
N LEU A 8 -11.37 -51.30 -43.55
CA LEU A 8 -11.86 -51.73 -42.23
C LEU A 8 -10.80 -51.65 -41.10
N LEU A 9 -11.11 -51.34 -39.82
CA LEU A 9 -12.02 -51.93 -38.81
C LEU A 9 -11.43 -53.17 -38.09
N THR A 10 -10.95 -52.98 -36.86
CA THR A 10 -10.95 -53.93 -35.71
C THR A 10 -10.79 -53.12 -34.41
N ILE A 11 -11.86 -52.77 -33.69
CA ILE A 11 -12.46 -53.50 -32.55
C ILE A 11 -11.45 -54.34 -31.75
N GLY A 12 -11.01 -53.78 -30.62
CA GLY A 12 -10.58 -54.52 -29.44
C GLY A 12 -11.49 -54.12 -28.29
N LEU A 13 -12.55 -54.90 -28.06
CA LEU A 13 -13.37 -54.85 -26.86
C LEU A 13 -12.66 -55.63 -25.75
N PHE A 14 -12.33 -54.96 -24.65
CA PHE A 14 -12.36 -55.60 -23.34
C PHE A 14 -13.38 -54.86 -22.47
N SER A 15 -14.42 -55.62 -22.16
CA SER A 15 -15.56 -55.40 -21.25
C SER A 15 -15.16 -54.73 -19.94
N CYS A 16 -15.89 -53.69 -19.51
CA CYS A 16 -17.03 -53.73 -18.55
C CYS A 16 -16.67 -54.43 -17.23
N VAL A 17 -16.72 -53.75 -16.09
CA VAL A 17 -17.89 -53.62 -15.18
C VAL A 17 -17.38 -52.80 -13.96
N GLU A 18 -18.08 -51.90 -13.26
CA GLU A 18 -19.40 -51.25 -13.37
C GLU A 18 -19.49 -50.13 -12.30
N ASN A 19 -19.88 -48.93 -12.76
CA ASN A 19 -20.70 -47.84 -12.19
C ASN A 19 -20.61 -47.39 -10.71
N LYS A 20 -20.35 -46.09 -10.53
CA LYS A 20 -21.34 -45.01 -10.20
C LYS A 20 -20.59 -43.66 -10.20
N GLU A 21 -20.95 -42.71 -11.09
CA GLU A 21 -21.74 -41.49 -10.78
C GLU A 21 -21.21 -40.77 -9.51
N THR A 22 -20.79 -39.49 -9.48
CA THR A 22 -21.33 -38.29 -10.14
C THR A 22 -20.29 -37.15 -9.99
N ASP A 23 -20.25 -36.25 -10.98
CA ASP A 23 -19.84 -34.84 -11.00
C ASP A 23 -18.95 -34.25 -9.89
N LEU A 24 -17.90 -33.54 -10.33
CA LEU A 24 -17.79 -32.09 -10.11
C LEU A 24 -16.72 -31.50 -11.04
N ASN A 25 -17.17 -30.57 -11.88
CA ASN A 25 -16.33 -29.60 -12.57
C ASN A 25 -15.49 -28.84 -11.55
N THR A 26 -14.23 -29.24 -11.37
CA THR A 26 -13.26 -28.40 -10.68
C THR A 26 -12.81 -27.33 -11.66
N GLN A 27 -13.44 -26.14 -11.56
CA GLN A 27 -12.85 -24.88 -12.03
C GLN A 27 -11.37 -24.85 -11.65
N PRO A 28 -10.46 -24.33 -12.50
CA PRO A 28 -9.11 -24.08 -12.05
C PRO A 28 -9.20 -23.11 -10.87
N GLU A 29 -8.84 -23.65 -9.71
CA GLU A 29 -8.75 -22.98 -8.43
C GLU A 29 -8.01 -21.67 -8.65
N SER A 30 -8.65 -20.54 -8.31
CA SER A 30 -8.01 -19.24 -8.38
C SER A 30 -6.77 -19.33 -7.51
N LYS A 31 -5.61 -19.31 -8.15
CA LYS A 31 -4.33 -19.21 -7.48
C LYS A 31 -4.42 -17.97 -6.60
N ILE A 32 -4.57 -18.17 -5.29
CA ILE A 32 -4.45 -17.09 -4.32
C ILE A 32 -3.04 -16.58 -4.54
N GLU A 33 -2.92 -15.40 -5.13
CA GLU A 33 -1.65 -14.67 -5.20
C GLU A 33 -1.18 -14.51 -3.76
N THR A 34 -0.23 -15.34 -3.38
CA THR A 34 0.52 -15.22 -2.14
C THR A 34 1.06 -13.80 -2.07
N SER A 35 0.91 -13.17 -0.91
CA SER A 35 1.23 -11.79 -0.54
C SER A 35 2.72 -11.39 -0.66
N SER A 36 3.47 -12.05 -1.55
CA SER A 36 4.92 -11.94 -1.74
C SER A 36 5.34 -10.97 -2.85
N GLU A 37 4.41 -10.24 -3.49
CA GLU A 37 4.71 -9.25 -4.54
C GLU A 37 4.10 -7.87 -4.26
N ILE A 38 4.14 -7.39 -3.02
CA ILE A 38 3.86 -5.97 -2.75
C ILE A 38 5.20 -5.23 -2.68
N THR A 39 5.72 -4.85 -3.86
CA THR A 39 6.90 -3.98 -4.00
C THR A 39 6.81 -2.71 -3.15
N ALA A 40 5.59 -2.27 -2.82
CA ALA A 40 5.38 -1.06 -2.03
C ALA A 40 5.95 -1.14 -0.60
N PHE A 41 6.02 -2.33 0.02
CA PHE A 41 6.65 -2.47 1.34
C PHE A 41 8.18 -2.55 1.29
N ASP A 42 8.76 -2.73 0.10
CA ASP A 42 10.21 -2.67 -0.07
C ASP A 42 10.72 -1.27 0.20
N PHE A 43 9.95 -0.21 -0.15
CA PHE A 43 10.27 1.17 0.24
C PHE A 43 10.46 1.33 1.75
N LEU A 44 9.57 0.74 2.56
CA LEU A 44 9.66 0.82 4.02
C LEU A 44 10.91 0.12 4.55
N LYS A 45 11.21 -1.07 4.01
CA LYS A 45 12.36 -1.88 4.43
C LYS A 45 13.67 -1.23 3.99
N ASP A 46 13.73 -0.77 2.74
CA ASP A 46 14.90 -0.13 2.15
C ASP A 46 15.22 1.17 2.88
N PHE A 47 14.25 2.06 3.03
CA PHE A 47 14.41 3.31 3.78
C PHE A 47 14.84 3.02 5.23
N GLY A 48 14.18 2.09 5.91
CA GLY A 48 14.55 1.72 7.28
C GLY A 48 15.98 1.18 7.42
N SER A 49 16.48 0.46 6.42
CA SER A 49 17.83 -0.12 6.42
C SER A 49 18.90 0.89 6.01
N ASN A 50 18.52 1.91 5.23
CA ASN A 50 19.43 2.89 4.64
C ASN A 50 19.25 4.32 5.16
N LYS A 51 18.38 4.55 6.16
CA LYS A 51 18.01 5.89 6.63
C LYS A 51 19.20 6.81 6.90
N THR A 52 20.31 6.28 7.41
CA THR A 52 21.52 7.07 7.72
C THR A 52 22.30 7.54 6.49
N LYS A 53 21.96 7.06 5.29
CA LYS A 53 22.55 7.51 4.02
C LYS A 53 21.82 8.72 3.44
N PHE A 54 20.57 8.96 3.86
CA PHE A 54 19.81 10.10 3.41
C PHE A 54 20.29 11.37 4.10
N ASN A 55 20.37 12.45 3.33
CA ASN A 55 20.33 13.80 3.89
C ASN A 55 18.90 14.10 4.34
N SER A 56 18.76 15.01 5.30
CA SER A 56 17.44 15.41 5.78
C SER A 56 17.33 16.91 5.97
N ASP A 57 16.27 17.49 5.43
CA ASP A 57 15.85 18.86 5.71
C ASP A 57 14.58 18.84 6.56
N THR A 58 14.45 19.79 7.47
CA THR A 58 13.27 19.92 8.34
C THR A 58 12.64 21.30 8.15
N ILE A 59 11.33 21.30 7.93
CA ILE A 59 10.53 22.49 7.70
C ILE A 59 9.42 22.50 8.75
N GLU A 60 9.28 23.59 9.48
CA GLU A 60 8.16 23.78 10.40
C GLU A 60 6.86 23.98 9.61
N ILE A 61 5.80 23.31 10.05
CA ILE A 61 4.45 23.43 9.50
C ILE A 61 3.61 24.18 10.54
N LEU A 62 3.22 25.41 10.21
CA LEU A 62 2.41 26.25 11.10
C LEU A 62 0.96 26.25 10.65
N ASP A 63 0.02 26.48 11.57
CA ASP A 63 -1.41 26.65 11.29
C ASP A 63 -2.15 25.45 10.67
N HIS A 64 -1.54 24.26 10.64
CA HIS A 64 -2.17 23.01 10.16
C HIS A 64 -2.60 22.05 11.30
N SER A 65 -2.28 22.38 12.55
CA SER A 65 -2.73 21.68 13.76
C SER A 65 -2.64 22.62 14.98
N THR A 66 -3.13 22.19 16.15
CA THR A 66 -3.17 23.06 17.34
C THR A 66 -1.78 23.43 17.84
N ASP A 67 -0.83 22.48 17.74
CA ASP A 67 0.52 22.64 18.29
C ASP A 67 1.57 22.72 17.18
N GLY A 68 1.13 22.97 15.95
CA GLY A 68 1.97 22.97 14.76
C GLY A 68 2.49 21.58 14.37
N GLY A 69 3.42 21.56 13.45
CA GLY A 69 3.96 20.34 12.89
C GLY A 69 5.33 20.53 12.27
N GLU A 70 5.83 19.46 11.67
CA GLU A 70 7.08 19.47 10.92
C GLU A 70 6.96 18.55 9.71
N LEU A 71 7.62 18.93 8.63
CA LEU A 71 7.97 18.04 7.53
C LEU A 71 9.45 17.76 7.59
N ILE A 72 9.81 16.48 7.62
CA ILE A 72 11.18 16.03 7.41
C ILE A 72 11.28 15.43 6.01
N VAL A 73 12.09 16.02 5.14
CA VAL A 73 12.35 15.52 3.78
C VAL A 73 13.67 14.77 3.78
N TYR A 74 13.63 13.47 3.50
CA TYR A 74 14.82 12.65 3.31
C TYR A 74 15.10 12.47 1.82
N HIS A 75 16.30 12.85 1.40
CA HIS A 75 16.74 12.77 0.01
C HIS A 75 18.21 12.35 -0.08
N ASP A 76 18.55 11.73 -1.20
CA ASP A 76 19.92 11.36 -1.55
C ASP A 76 20.03 11.10 -3.06
N ASN A 77 21.26 11.13 -3.59
CA ASN A 77 21.50 10.90 -5.02
C ASN A 77 21.62 9.41 -5.40
N GLU A 78 21.80 8.50 -4.44
CA GLU A 78 21.89 7.05 -4.70
C GLU A 78 20.51 6.40 -4.85
N PHE A 79 19.46 7.02 -4.30
CA PHE A 79 18.10 6.50 -4.29
C PHE A 79 17.23 7.24 -5.30
N ASP A 80 16.34 6.53 -5.96
CA ASP A 80 15.39 7.07 -6.96
C ASP A 80 14.07 7.56 -6.34
N TYR A 81 14.05 7.74 -5.02
CA TYR A 81 12.88 8.19 -4.27
C TYR A 81 13.23 9.22 -3.20
N VAL A 82 12.24 10.03 -2.86
CA VAL A 82 12.27 11.00 -1.74
C VAL A 82 11.25 10.55 -0.70
N VAL A 83 11.59 10.72 0.59
CA VAL A 83 10.66 10.46 1.69
C VAL A 83 10.25 11.76 2.35
N MET A 84 8.95 12.05 2.37
CA MET A 84 8.38 13.22 3.03
C MET A 84 7.63 12.74 4.28
N ASP A 85 8.21 12.96 5.46
CA ASP A 85 7.71 12.52 6.75
C ASP A 85 7.04 13.68 7.49
N PHE A 86 5.72 13.75 7.40
CA PHE A 86 4.92 14.80 8.03
C PHE A 86 4.54 14.39 9.44
N TRP A 87 4.69 15.32 10.38
CA TRP A 87 4.18 15.25 11.74
C TRP A 87 3.27 16.44 12.01
N LEU A 88 2.06 16.19 12.47
CA LEU A 88 1.15 17.22 12.97
C LEU A 88 0.83 16.93 14.43
N PHE A 89 1.06 17.91 15.29
CA PHE A 89 0.94 17.77 16.73
C PHE A 89 -0.34 18.44 17.25
N GLY A 90 -0.98 17.80 18.22
CA GLY A 90 -2.04 18.41 18.99
C GLY A 90 -2.16 17.84 20.39
N GLU A 91 -3.01 18.47 21.19
CA GLU A 91 -3.10 18.18 22.62
C GLU A 91 -3.52 16.73 22.89
N THR A 92 -4.48 16.21 22.13
CA THR A 92 -5.09 14.89 22.32
C THR A 92 -4.68 13.87 21.26
N GLY A 93 -3.63 14.14 20.50
CA GLY A 93 -3.15 13.21 19.49
C GLY A 93 -2.09 13.81 18.58
N LYS A 94 -1.58 12.98 17.68
CA LYS A 94 -0.71 13.44 16.60
C LYS A 94 -0.89 12.59 15.37
N LEU A 95 -0.58 13.15 14.21
CA LEU A 95 -0.62 12.45 12.93
C LEU A 95 0.81 12.31 12.42
N ASN A 96 1.13 11.13 11.88
CA ASN A 96 2.36 10.91 11.14
C ASN A 96 2.07 10.30 9.78
N TYR A 97 2.24 11.09 8.73
CA TYR A 97 2.02 10.66 7.36
C TYR A 97 3.36 10.66 6.62
N THR A 98 3.87 9.48 6.29
CA THR A 98 5.13 9.32 5.56
C THR A 98 4.82 8.97 4.12
N TYR A 99 5.23 9.83 3.19
CA TYR A 99 5.06 9.65 1.74
C TYR A 99 6.40 9.26 1.12
N TRP A 100 6.39 8.21 0.30
CA TRP A 100 7.47 7.89 -0.62
C TRP A 100 7.06 8.33 -2.00
N THR A 101 7.85 9.21 -2.60
CA THR A 101 7.63 9.76 -3.94
C THR A 101 8.80 9.45 -4.85
N ASP A 102 8.60 9.51 -6.16
CA ASP A 102 9.75 9.64 -7.08
C ASP A 102 10.36 11.06 -7.03
N SER A 103 11.42 11.28 -7.81
CA SER A 103 12.09 12.58 -7.95
C SER A 103 11.22 13.67 -8.59
N ASP A 104 10.06 13.31 -9.15
CA ASP A 104 9.03 14.23 -9.64
C ASP A 104 7.88 14.42 -8.65
N PHE A 105 8.10 14.01 -7.40
CA PHE A 105 7.16 14.11 -6.28
C PHE A 105 5.82 13.40 -6.54
N GLN A 106 5.80 12.41 -7.44
CA GLN A 106 4.63 11.56 -7.61
C GLN A 106 4.62 10.47 -6.54
N ILE A 107 3.51 10.38 -5.81
CA ILE A 107 3.34 9.45 -4.70
C ILE A 107 3.37 8.00 -5.21
N LYS A 108 4.20 7.16 -4.58
CA LYS A 108 4.27 5.72 -4.83
C LYS A 108 3.69 4.92 -3.67
N PHE A 109 3.93 5.37 -2.45
CA PHE A 109 3.53 4.67 -1.25
C PHE A 109 3.35 5.64 -0.09
N VAL A 110 2.40 5.35 0.79
CA VAL A 110 2.12 6.17 1.97
C VAL A 110 1.93 5.27 3.18
N LYS A 111 2.57 5.64 4.29
CA LYS A 111 2.27 5.13 5.62
C LYS A 111 1.51 6.22 6.38
N LYS A 112 0.33 5.88 6.86
CA LYS A 112 -0.51 6.75 7.69
C LYS A 112 -0.53 6.21 9.11
N VAL A 113 -0.13 7.00 10.10
CA VAL A 113 -0.27 6.67 11.52
C VAL A 113 -1.04 7.77 12.22
N ASN A 114 -2.14 7.39 12.87
CA ASN A 114 -2.91 8.27 13.74
C ASN A 114 -2.63 7.85 15.18
N TYR A 115 -2.16 8.78 16.00
CA TYR A 115 -1.98 8.58 17.44
C TYR A 115 -3.09 9.33 18.17
N GLU A 116 -3.85 8.62 18.99
CA GLU A 116 -4.96 9.17 19.76
C GLU A 116 -4.63 9.08 21.25
N TYR A 117 -4.83 10.18 21.97
CA TYR A 117 -4.61 10.25 23.41
C TYR A 117 -5.95 10.25 24.13
N ASP A 118 -6.04 9.55 25.26
CA ASP A 118 -7.27 9.52 26.08
C ASP A 118 -7.53 10.83 26.84
N LYS A 119 -6.49 11.67 26.97
CA LYS A 119 -6.47 12.99 27.60
C LYS A 119 -5.30 13.83 27.02
N PRO A 120 -5.22 15.14 27.28
CA PRO A 120 -4.10 15.96 26.82
C PRO A 120 -2.71 15.42 27.22
N TYR A 121 -1.70 15.56 26.34
CA TYR A 121 -0.37 14.98 26.56
C TYR A 121 0.36 15.50 27.81
N TYR A 122 -0.04 16.65 28.34
CA TYR A 122 0.52 17.25 29.56
C TYR A 122 -0.14 16.74 30.85
N GLU A 123 -1.20 15.94 30.75
CA GLU A 123 -1.81 15.31 31.92
C GLU A 123 -1.11 14.02 32.31
N GLU A 124 -0.87 13.82 33.61
CA GLU A 124 -0.19 12.63 34.12
C GLU A 124 -0.94 11.34 33.76
N GLY A 125 -0.18 10.35 33.30
CA GLY A 125 -0.69 9.03 32.96
C GLY A 125 -1.64 9.01 31.76
N PHE A 126 -1.51 9.95 30.82
CA PHE A 126 -2.15 9.81 29.51
C PHE A 126 -1.72 8.52 28.81
N LYS A 127 -2.62 7.96 28.02
CA LYS A 127 -2.42 6.75 27.24
C LYS A 127 -2.47 7.10 25.77
N VAL A 128 -1.72 6.35 24.98
CA VAL A 128 -1.66 6.49 23.53
C VAL A 128 -2.14 5.21 22.89
N ASP A 129 -3.13 5.32 22.02
CA ASP A 129 -3.46 4.30 21.03
C ASP A 129 -2.97 4.77 19.65
N SER A 130 -2.75 3.82 18.74
CA SER A 130 -2.35 4.16 17.38
C SER A 130 -2.98 3.26 16.34
N THR A 131 -3.49 3.86 15.27
CA THR A 131 -3.92 3.16 14.07
C THR A 131 -2.93 3.40 12.96
N THR A 132 -2.45 2.32 12.33
CA THR A 132 -1.56 2.39 11.16
C THR A 132 -2.26 1.82 9.93
N MET A 133 -2.14 2.53 8.81
CA MET A 133 -2.55 2.06 7.49
C MET A 133 -1.46 2.33 6.46
N TYR A 134 -1.47 1.58 5.38
CA TYR A 134 -0.56 1.78 4.25
C TYR A 134 -1.33 1.85 2.95
N LEU A 135 -0.98 2.79 2.08
CA LEU A 135 -1.59 2.92 0.76
C LEU A 135 -0.50 2.82 -0.31
N SER A 136 -0.62 1.81 -1.17
CA SER A 136 0.22 1.65 -2.36
C SER A 136 -0.47 2.28 -3.57
N TYR A 137 0.25 3.17 -4.25
CA TYR A 137 -0.16 3.77 -5.51
C TYR A 137 0.34 2.90 -6.66
N SER A 138 -0.36 1.80 -6.91
CA SER A 138 -0.07 0.84 -7.97
C SER A 138 -1.13 0.94 -9.06
N GLU A 139 -0.82 1.53 -10.21
CA GLU A 139 -1.75 1.55 -11.34
C GLU A 139 -2.02 0.11 -11.84
N PRO A 140 -3.28 -0.28 -12.15
CA PRO A 140 -4.48 0.56 -12.23
C PRO A 140 -5.30 0.68 -10.93
N ASN A 141 -4.88 0.03 -9.83
CA ASN A 141 -5.66 -0.03 -8.59
C ASN A 141 -4.79 0.25 -7.36
N ASN A 142 -5.10 1.34 -6.66
CA ASN A 142 -4.52 1.60 -5.35
C ASN A 142 -4.91 0.50 -4.36
N ARG A 143 -3.97 0.11 -3.50
CA ARG A 143 -4.15 -0.99 -2.54
C ARG A 143 -3.94 -0.46 -1.12
N LEU A 144 -4.96 -0.61 -0.28
CA LEU A 144 -4.92 -0.22 1.12
C LEU A 144 -4.60 -1.43 1.99
N PHE A 145 -3.78 -1.25 3.02
CA PHE A 145 -3.40 -2.30 3.95
C PHE A 145 -3.55 -1.82 5.39
N ASP A 146 -3.88 -2.75 6.28
CA ASP A 146 -3.90 -2.51 7.72
C ASP A 146 -2.50 -2.55 8.35
N SER A 147 -2.43 -2.42 9.68
CA SER A 147 -1.18 -2.47 10.45
C SER A 147 -0.44 -3.81 10.35
N GLU A 148 -1.16 -4.90 10.10
CA GLU A 148 -0.62 -6.24 9.88
C GLU A 148 -0.24 -6.49 8.41
N LYS A 149 -0.33 -5.43 7.57
CA LYS A 149 -0.06 -5.46 6.12
C LYS A 149 -1.03 -6.37 5.35
N LYS A 150 -2.21 -6.64 5.91
CA LYS A 150 -3.28 -7.34 5.20
C LYS A 150 -4.05 -6.35 4.35
N GLU A 151 -4.35 -6.76 3.12
CA GLU A 151 -5.06 -5.91 2.18
C GLU A 151 -6.52 -5.71 2.59
N ILE A 152 -6.96 -4.46 2.56
CA ILE A 152 -8.32 -4.04 2.79
C ILE A 152 -8.99 -3.86 1.43
N THR A 153 -9.97 -4.71 1.12
CA THR A 153 -10.64 -4.76 -0.19
C THR A 153 -11.90 -3.89 -0.28
N ASN A 154 -12.26 -3.18 0.80
CA ASN A 154 -13.38 -2.24 0.80
C ASN A 154 -13.05 -1.02 -0.09
N LYS A 155 -13.62 -0.99 -1.30
CA LYS A 155 -13.37 0.05 -2.30
C LYS A 155 -13.73 1.46 -1.84
N GLU A 156 -14.80 1.63 -1.06
CA GLU A 156 -15.19 2.94 -0.55
C GLU A 156 -14.13 3.49 0.40
N LEU A 157 -13.65 2.65 1.31
CA LEU A 157 -12.58 2.98 2.25
C LEU A 157 -11.24 3.24 1.54
N VAL A 158 -10.88 2.44 0.53
CA VAL A 158 -9.68 2.66 -0.29
C VAL A 158 -9.75 4.04 -0.96
N ASN A 159 -10.88 4.35 -1.61
CA ASN A 159 -11.06 5.61 -2.33
C ASN A 159 -11.10 6.81 -1.39
N SER A 160 -11.79 6.71 -0.25
CA SER A 160 -11.86 7.81 0.72
C SER A 160 -10.49 8.08 1.36
N THR A 161 -9.75 7.03 1.73
CA THR A 161 -8.40 7.15 2.29
C THR A 161 -7.44 7.76 1.30
N ARG A 162 -7.47 7.31 0.03
CA ARG A 162 -6.67 7.94 -1.03
C ARG A 162 -7.00 9.42 -1.17
N ASN A 163 -8.28 9.76 -1.29
CA ASN A 163 -8.69 11.15 -1.47
C ASN A 163 -8.28 12.05 -0.29
N GLU A 164 -8.30 11.53 0.93
CA GLU A 164 -7.79 12.21 2.12
C GLU A 164 -6.29 12.50 1.99
N LEU A 165 -5.49 11.46 1.67
CA LEU A 165 -4.03 11.58 1.55
C LEU A 165 -3.61 12.48 0.38
N ASP A 166 -4.27 12.36 -0.77
CA ASP A 166 -4.01 13.21 -1.95
C ASP A 166 -4.29 14.69 -1.62
N LYS A 167 -5.40 14.97 -0.94
CA LYS A 167 -5.75 16.34 -0.52
C LYS A 167 -4.77 16.89 0.50
N PHE A 168 -4.42 16.09 1.51
CA PHE A 168 -3.44 16.48 2.52
C PHE A 168 -2.11 16.83 1.87
N TYR A 169 -1.58 15.92 1.05
CA TYR A 169 -0.29 16.09 0.40
C TYR A 169 -0.26 17.37 -0.44
N LYS A 170 -1.27 17.55 -1.31
CA LYS A 170 -1.39 18.74 -2.14
C LYS A 170 -1.48 20.02 -1.30
N TYR A 171 -2.34 20.04 -0.29
CA TYR A 171 -2.58 21.24 0.53
C TYR A 171 -1.32 21.69 1.27
N ILE A 172 -0.62 20.77 1.92
CA ILE A 172 0.59 21.11 2.69
C ILE A 172 1.75 21.49 1.75
N THR A 173 1.91 20.77 0.63
CA THR A 173 3.03 21.01 -0.30
C THR A 173 2.85 22.26 -1.16
N GLU A 174 1.62 22.78 -1.34
CA GLU A 174 1.38 24.06 -2.02
C GLU A 174 2.08 25.25 -1.33
N GLU A 175 2.31 25.16 -0.02
CA GLU A 175 2.95 26.20 0.79
C GLU A 175 4.47 26.04 0.87
N ILE A 176 5.02 24.94 0.34
CA ILE A 176 6.43 24.58 0.46
C ILE A 176 7.13 24.77 -0.89
N GLU A 177 8.11 25.67 -0.93
CA GLU A 177 8.99 25.80 -2.10
C GLU A 177 10.00 24.65 -2.11
N ILE A 178 9.82 23.71 -3.04
CA ILE A 178 10.76 22.61 -3.25
C ILE A 178 11.71 22.97 -4.40
N ILE A 179 12.97 23.24 -4.06
CA ILE A 179 14.03 23.53 -5.04
C ILE A 179 14.67 22.21 -5.49
N LYS A 180 14.62 21.92 -6.80
CA LYS A 180 15.27 20.76 -7.42
C LYS A 180 16.73 21.06 -7.78
#